data_AF-A0A1T1HAE1-F1
#
_entry.id   AF-A0A1T1HAE1-F1
#
_cell.length_a   1.000
_cell.length_b   1.000
_cell.length_c   1.000
_cell.angle_alpha   90.00
_cell.angle_beta   90.00
_cell.angle_gamma   90.00
#
_symmetry.space_group_name_H-M   'P 1'
#
loop_
_entity.id
_entity.type
_entity.pdbx_description
1 polymer ?
#
loop_
_entity_poly.entity_id
_entity_poly.type
_entity_poly.pdbx_seq_one_letter_code
_entity_poly.pdbx_strand_id
1 'polypeptide(L)'
;MIKEILMKLRVGKRLPLALIFAILAGCASDNIQEIEAGYDEDGGAGPVAMSYIDDVATDIRGQQGLLAIARSDAELIHTHASLAMQRAQDSDWVKMHAIHIRHTLAPASAESGAVSSYGLLKAVNHVKDRVELAMEQNDASDAIEFHGEQITLSADSVLERGQQLLALADQIIHAPRYSDLSGEAPKLVLLAEQILSGEDLNGDGEISWEDNEPGLDQAMKYLDYLKEKERAYGQ
;
A
#
# COMPACT_ATOMS: atom_id res chain seq x y z
N MET A 1 27.83 -11.57 -47.44
CA MET A 1 28.26 -12.21 -46.18
C MET A 1 27.00 -12.40 -45.34
N ILE A 2 26.43 -13.61 -45.38
CA ILE A 2 25.61 -14.23 -44.32
C ILE A 2 24.31 -13.45 -43.98
N LYS A 3 23.18 -13.58 -44.71
CA LYS A 3 22.18 -14.67 -44.59
C LYS A 3 22.41 -15.63 -43.41
N GLU A 4 21.43 -15.65 -42.51
CA GLU A 4 21.24 -16.56 -41.38
C GLU A 4 22.03 -16.26 -40.09
N ILE A 5 21.48 -15.41 -39.23
CA ILE A 5 21.35 -15.72 -37.80
C ILE A 5 19.93 -15.34 -37.34
N LEU A 6 19.10 -16.39 -37.27
CA LEU A 6 17.97 -16.61 -36.37
C LEU A 6 16.82 -15.58 -36.30
N MET A 7 15.97 -15.71 -37.30
CA MET A 7 14.52 -15.81 -37.15
C MET A 7 14.14 -16.87 -36.11
N LYS A 8 13.71 -16.46 -34.91
CA LYS A 8 12.68 -17.10 -34.06
C LYS A 8 12.03 -16.06 -33.13
N LEU A 9 11.38 -15.05 -33.71
CA LEU A 9 10.31 -14.35 -33.02
C LEU A 9 9.11 -15.30 -32.97
N ARG A 10 8.88 -15.89 -31.80
CA ARG A 10 7.63 -16.59 -31.51
C ARG A 10 6.50 -15.57 -31.58
N VAL A 11 5.46 -15.97 -32.31
CA VAL A 11 4.13 -15.41 -32.30
C VAL A 11 3.63 -15.21 -30.86
N GLY A 12 3.10 -14.03 -30.55
CA GLY A 12 2.27 -13.78 -29.36
C GLY A 12 2.70 -12.56 -28.54
N LYS A 13 1.75 -11.64 -28.33
CA LYS A 13 1.80 -10.37 -27.56
C LYS A 13 2.50 -9.20 -28.27
N ARG A 14 1.70 -8.40 -28.98
CA ARG A 14 1.98 -6.99 -29.21
C ARG A 14 1.79 -6.29 -27.87
N LEU A 15 2.81 -5.57 -27.38
CA LEU A 15 2.57 -4.53 -26.36
C LEU A 15 1.56 -3.54 -26.96
N PRO A 16 0.48 -3.16 -26.24
CA PRO A 16 -0.33 -2.04 -26.67
C PRO A 16 0.49 -0.76 -26.50
N LEU A 17 0.73 -0.10 -27.64
CA LEU A 17 1.33 1.22 -27.74
C LEU A 17 0.26 2.25 -27.36
N ALA A 18 -0.04 2.38 -26.07
CA ALA A 18 -0.94 3.41 -25.53
C ALA A 18 -0.23 4.19 -24.42
N LEU A 19 0.88 4.83 -24.80
CA LEU A 19 1.47 5.93 -24.05
C LEU A 19 1.69 7.08 -25.03
N ILE A 20 0.58 7.70 -25.47
CA ILE A 20 0.61 8.95 -26.21
C ILE A 20 0.06 10.02 -25.28
N PHE A 21 0.98 10.89 -24.84
CA PHE A 21 0.77 12.14 -24.13
C PHE A 21 -0.53 12.87 -24.51
N ALA A 22 -1.31 13.25 -23.50
CA ALA A 22 -2.24 14.37 -23.59
C ALA A 22 -1.87 15.41 -22.51
N ILE A 23 -1.05 16.39 -22.90
CA ILE A 23 -0.94 17.66 -22.20
C ILE A 23 -1.91 18.62 -22.91
N LEU A 24 -2.95 19.08 -22.21
CA LEU A 24 -3.57 20.39 -22.43
C LEU A 24 -4.33 20.81 -21.14
N ALA A 25 -4.08 22.04 -20.73
CA ALA A 25 -4.39 22.61 -19.43
C ALA A 25 -5.88 22.87 -19.16
N GLY A 26 -6.27 22.76 -17.88
CA GLY A 26 -7.36 23.56 -17.30
C GLY A 26 -8.35 22.78 -16.44
N CYS A 27 -8.17 22.88 -15.12
CA CYS A 27 -9.09 22.50 -14.03
C CYS A 27 -9.32 21.00 -13.81
N ALA A 28 -8.83 20.56 -12.65
CA ALA A 28 -9.16 19.36 -11.90
C ALA A 28 -10.53 18.76 -12.23
N SER A 29 -10.47 17.58 -12.85
CA SER A 29 -11.42 16.51 -12.60
C SER A 29 -10.67 15.21 -12.81
N ASP A 30 -10.57 14.41 -11.75
CA ASP A 30 -10.38 12.97 -11.76
C ASP A 30 -11.03 12.34 -13.01
N ASN A 31 -10.26 12.20 -14.08
CA ASN A 31 -10.71 11.49 -15.26
C ASN A 31 -10.19 10.05 -15.20
N ILE A 32 -10.45 9.39 -14.06
CA ILE A 32 -10.49 7.92 -13.99
C ILE A 32 -11.36 7.41 -15.16
N GLN A 33 -12.49 8.08 -15.44
CA GLN A 33 -13.40 7.75 -16.55
C GLN A 33 -12.77 7.77 -17.96
N GLU A 34 -11.75 8.59 -18.24
CA GLU A 34 -11.09 8.58 -19.56
C GLU A 34 -10.03 7.48 -19.68
N ILE A 35 -9.42 7.03 -18.57
CA ILE A 35 -8.51 5.88 -18.56
C ILE A 35 -9.30 4.57 -18.63
N GLU A 36 -10.46 4.50 -17.97
CA GLU A 36 -11.37 3.36 -18.04
C GLU A 36 -11.99 3.11 -19.43
N ALA A 37 -11.92 4.09 -20.34
CA ALA A 37 -12.41 3.98 -21.72
C ALA A 37 -11.55 3.07 -22.62
N GLY A 38 -10.44 2.52 -22.09
CA GLY A 38 -9.53 1.61 -22.79
C GLY A 38 -9.68 0.14 -22.44
N TYR A 39 -10.54 -0.24 -21.50
CA TYR A 39 -10.72 -1.62 -21.08
C TYR A 39 -11.42 -2.47 -22.15
N ASP A 40 -10.91 -3.67 -22.41
CA ASP A 40 -11.62 -4.67 -23.23
C ASP A 40 -12.87 -5.14 -22.46
N GLU A 41 -14.07 -4.80 -22.95
CA GLU A 41 -15.36 -5.04 -22.26
C GLU A 41 -15.63 -6.54 -21.97
N ASP A 42 -14.90 -7.46 -22.58
CA ASP A 42 -15.11 -8.91 -22.53
C ASP A 42 -14.01 -9.71 -21.77
N GLY A 43 -13.11 -9.05 -21.03
CA GLY A 43 -11.81 -9.61 -20.61
C GLY A 43 -11.57 -9.87 -19.11
N GLY A 44 -12.58 -10.23 -18.32
CA GLY A 44 -12.41 -10.45 -16.88
C GLY A 44 -11.30 -11.46 -16.51
N ALA A 45 -10.71 -11.27 -15.33
CA ALA A 45 -9.58 -12.06 -14.91
C ALA A 45 -9.97 -13.53 -14.66
N GLY A 46 -9.06 -14.43 -15.01
CA GLY A 46 -9.21 -15.84 -14.71
C GLY A 46 -8.96 -16.18 -13.23
N PRO A 47 -9.22 -17.44 -12.85
CA PRO A 47 -9.23 -17.85 -11.45
C PRO A 47 -7.86 -17.79 -10.77
N VAL A 48 -6.74 -17.81 -11.51
CA VAL A 48 -5.41 -17.77 -10.89
C VAL A 48 -5.10 -16.35 -10.44
N ALA A 49 -5.22 -15.36 -11.35
CA ALA A 49 -5.08 -13.96 -11.01
C ALA A 49 -6.04 -13.55 -9.87
N MET A 50 -7.31 -13.94 -9.97
CA MET A 50 -8.31 -13.64 -8.93
C MET A 50 -8.00 -14.26 -7.57
N SER A 51 -7.37 -15.44 -7.51
CA SER A 51 -7.00 -16.05 -6.22
C SER A 51 -6.00 -15.21 -5.42
N TYR A 52 -5.09 -14.51 -6.10
CA TYR A 52 -4.15 -13.60 -5.46
C TYR A 52 -4.81 -12.31 -4.99
N ILE A 53 -5.73 -11.76 -5.79
CA ILE A 53 -6.54 -10.60 -5.38
C ILE A 53 -7.46 -10.95 -4.21
N ASP A 54 -8.00 -12.16 -4.20
CA ASP A 54 -8.81 -12.66 -3.10
C ASP A 54 -7.98 -12.69 -1.82
N ASP A 55 -6.73 -13.17 -1.80
CA ASP A 55 -5.86 -13.12 -0.60
C ASP A 55 -5.70 -11.68 -0.04
N VAL A 56 -5.65 -10.67 -0.93
CA VAL A 56 -5.56 -9.25 -0.54
C VAL A 56 -6.87 -8.77 0.10
N ALA A 57 -8.00 -9.15 -0.50
CA ALA A 57 -9.34 -8.71 -0.11
C ALA A 57 -9.95 -9.52 1.06
N THR A 58 -9.63 -10.81 1.16
CA THR A 58 -10.28 -11.84 1.99
C THR A 58 -9.31 -12.99 2.29
N ASP A 59 -9.06 -13.39 3.55
CA ASP A 59 -8.42 -14.71 3.79
C ASP A 59 -9.39 -15.85 3.47
N ILE A 60 -8.87 -16.99 2.99
CA ILE A 60 -9.49 -18.27 2.57
C ILE A 60 -10.47 -18.86 3.62
N ARG A 61 -10.59 -18.25 4.81
CA ARG A 61 -11.46 -18.64 5.92
C ARG A 61 -12.52 -17.60 6.33
N GLY A 62 -12.75 -16.55 5.54
CA GLY A 62 -13.82 -15.58 5.78
C GLY A 62 -13.55 -14.60 6.95
N GLN A 63 -12.28 -14.29 7.21
CA GLN A 63 -11.88 -13.21 8.12
C GLN A 63 -11.42 -11.96 7.33
N GLN A 64 -10.50 -11.16 7.88
CA GLN A 64 -9.95 -9.97 7.24
C GLN A 64 -8.92 -10.33 6.16
N GLY A 65 -9.00 -9.69 4.98
CA GLY A 65 -7.93 -9.74 3.97
C GLY A 65 -6.65 -9.03 4.43
N LEU A 66 -5.54 -9.27 3.72
CA LEU A 66 -4.23 -8.69 4.06
C LEU A 66 -4.26 -7.16 4.20
N LEU A 67 -5.02 -6.47 3.35
CA LEU A 67 -5.11 -5.01 3.39
C LEU A 67 -5.91 -4.51 4.61
N ALA A 68 -6.95 -5.23 5.02
CA ALA A 68 -7.69 -4.94 6.24
C ALA A 68 -6.83 -5.19 7.50
N ILE A 69 -5.99 -6.22 7.49
CA ILE A 69 -5.00 -6.47 8.55
C ILE A 69 -4.00 -5.31 8.63
N ALA A 70 -3.44 -4.89 7.49
CA ALA A 70 -2.52 -3.75 7.44
C ALA A 70 -3.17 -2.48 8.01
N ARG A 71 -4.43 -2.19 7.65
CA ARG A 71 -5.17 -1.06 8.20
C ARG A 71 -5.34 -1.17 9.71
N SER A 72 -5.76 -2.32 10.23
CA SER A 72 -5.95 -2.51 11.66
C SER A 72 -4.65 -2.29 12.45
N ASP A 73 -3.51 -2.75 11.92
CA ASP A 73 -2.19 -2.51 12.52
C ASP A 73 -1.82 -1.01 12.46
N ALA A 74 -2.11 -0.32 11.35
CA ALA A 74 -1.89 1.13 11.21
C ALA A 74 -2.75 1.97 12.18
N GLU A 75 -4.01 1.60 12.39
CA GLU A 75 -4.90 2.27 13.36
C GLU A 75 -4.41 2.09 14.81
N LEU A 76 -3.86 0.91 15.14
CA LEU A 76 -3.25 0.65 16.43
C LEU A 76 -1.96 1.46 16.62
N ILE A 77 -1.12 1.57 15.58
CA ILE A 77 0.06 2.44 15.56
C ILE A 77 -0.34 3.90 15.81
N HIS A 78 -1.34 4.40 15.08
CA HIS A 78 -1.84 5.76 15.23
C HIS A 78 -2.37 6.03 16.65
N THR A 79 -3.08 5.06 17.24
CA THR A 79 -3.54 5.14 18.63
C THR A 79 -2.37 5.32 19.61
N HIS A 80 -1.31 4.52 19.47
CA HIS A 80 -0.14 4.64 20.34
C HIS A 80 0.68 5.91 20.08
N ALA A 81 0.79 6.36 18.85
CA ALA A 81 1.42 7.64 18.50
C ALA A 81 0.67 8.81 19.16
N SER A 82 -0.66 8.82 19.06
CA SER A 82 -1.53 9.81 19.70
C SER A 82 -1.37 9.81 21.22
N LEU A 83 -1.32 8.62 21.85
CA LEU A 83 -1.08 8.50 23.28
C LEU A 83 0.30 9.04 23.67
N ALA A 84 1.35 8.72 22.91
CA ALA A 84 2.70 9.26 23.15
C ALA A 84 2.70 10.81 23.13
N MET A 85 2.02 11.41 22.14
CA MET A 85 1.91 12.86 22.01
C MET A 85 1.19 13.53 23.18
N GLN A 86 0.15 12.91 23.75
CA GLN A 86 -0.60 13.49 24.88
C GLN A 86 0.27 13.80 26.10
N ARG A 87 1.38 13.08 26.29
CA ARG A 87 2.33 13.32 27.39
C ARG A 87 3.76 13.37 26.86
N ALA A 88 3.98 14.13 25.79
CA ALA A 88 5.26 14.21 25.08
C ALA A 88 6.48 14.64 25.95
N GLN A 89 6.23 15.27 27.11
CA GLN A 89 7.27 15.65 28.07
C GLN A 89 7.66 14.54 29.06
N ASP A 90 6.91 13.44 29.10
CA ASP A 90 7.19 12.27 29.94
C ASP A 90 7.96 11.23 29.11
N SER A 91 9.28 11.22 29.23
CA SER A 91 10.14 10.35 28.41
C SER A 91 9.85 8.87 28.59
N ASP A 92 9.45 8.45 29.81
CA ASP A 92 9.16 7.04 30.10
C ASP A 92 7.82 6.65 29.42
N TRP A 93 6.85 7.57 29.38
CA TRP A 93 5.58 7.39 28.66
C TRP A 93 5.75 7.29 27.14
N VAL A 94 6.50 8.22 26.54
CA VAL A 94 6.74 8.25 25.08
C VAL A 94 7.45 6.97 24.64
N LYS A 95 8.44 6.51 25.41
CA LYS A 95 9.15 5.26 25.14
C LYS A 95 8.25 4.03 25.21
N MET A 96 7.39 3.93 26.21
CA MET A 96 6.46 2.80 26.34
C MET A 96 5.56 2.68 25.09
N HIS A 97 5.02 3.80 24.60
CA HIS A 97 4.22 3.80 23.38
C HIS A 97 5.04 3.54 22.11
N ALA A 98 6.28 4.03 22.03
CA ALA A 98 7.17 3.68 20.93
C ALA A 98 7.48 2.18 20.87
N ILE A 99 7.58 1.49 22.01
CA ILE A 99 7.73 0.02 22.06
C ILE A 99 6.50 -0.66 21.42
N HIS A 100 5.29 -0.19 21.74
CA HIS A 100 4.07 -0.73 21.13
C HIS A 100 4.03 -0.47 19.62
N ILE A 101 4.33 0.75 19.16
CA ILE A 101 4.42 1.09 17.73
C ILE A 101 5.42 0.17 17.01
N ARG A 102 6.64 0.02 17.56
CA ARG A 102 7.69 -0.84 17.00
C ARG A 102 7.22 -2.30 16.91
N HIS A 103 6.56 -2.81 17.95
CA HIS A 103 6.01 -4.16 17.96
C HIS A 103 4.91 -4.32 16.89
N THR A 104 4.01 -3.34 16.76
CA THR A 104 2.95 -3.37 15.74
C THR A 104 3.49 -3.27 14.31
N LEU A 105 4.56 -2.52 14.09
CA LEU A 105 5.24 -2.44 12.79
C LEU A 105 5.94 -3.74 12.41
N ALA A 106 6.74 -4.27 13.34
CA ALA A 106 7.62 -5.41 13.13
C ALA A 106 7.74 -6.28 14.40
N PRO A 107 6.77 -7.18 14.64
CA PRO A 107 6.80 -8.06 15.80
C PRO A 107 8.04 -8.95 15.80
N ALA A 108 8.68 -9.10 16.96
CA ALA A 108 9.67 -10.16 17.14
C ALA A 108 8.96 -11.52 17.22
N SER A 109 9.49 -12.54 16.56
CA SER A 109 8.86 -13.86 16.38
C SER A 109 8.66 -14.70 17.66
N ALA A 110 8.84 -14.13 18.87
CA ALA A 110 8.91 -14.90 20.12
C ALA A 110 8.38 -14.25 21.41
N GLU A 111 7.69 -13.10 21.40
CA GLU A 111 7.19 -12.51 22.65
C GLU A 111 5.73 -12.86 22.95
N SER A 112 5.54 -13.89 23.77
CA SER A 112 4.24 -14.28 24.33
C SER A 112 3.83 -13.31 25.44
N GLY A 113 2.93 -12.37 25.15
CA GLY A 113 2.30 -11.57 26.20
C GLY A 113 1.48 -10.38 25.74
N ALA A 114 1.84 -9.75 24.63
CA ALA A 114 1.03 -8.70 24.00
C ALA A 114 0.05 -9.32 23.00
N VAL A 115 -1.10 -8.67 22.77
CA VAL A 115 -2.01 -9.04 21.69
C VAL A 115 -1.21 -8.99 20.39
N SER A 116 -0.95 -10.14 19.78
CA SER A 116 -0.04 -10.26 18.64
C SER A 116 -0.61 -9.51 17.45
N SER A 117 0.03 -8.41 17.03
CA SER A 117 -0.18 -7.83 15.71
C SER A 117 0.38 -8.77 14.64
N TYR A 118 -0.14 -8.68 13.42
CA TYR A 118 0.44 -9.41 12.29
C TYR A 118 1.80 -8.82 11.89
N GLY A 119 1.92 -7.50 12.03
CA GLY A 119 3.06 -6.71 11.61
C GLY A 119 2.69 -5.91 10.38
N LEU A 120 2.55 -4.59 10.50
CA LEU A 120 2.16 -3.71 9.39
C LEU A 120 3.07 -3.93 8.17
N LEU A 121 4.40 -3.89 8.37
CA LEU A 121 5.36 -4.02 7.28
C LEU A 121 5.25 -5.39 6.59
N LYS A 122 4.98 -6.44 7.36
CA LYS A 122 4.78 -7.79 6.81
C LYS A 122 3.48 -7.87 6.02
N ALA A 123 2.38 -7.31 6.55
CA ALA A 123 1.09 -7.29 5.88
C ALA A 123 1.17 -6.54 4.54
N VAL A 124 1.77 -5.36 4.52
CA VAL A 124 1.87 -4.52 3.31
C VAL A 124 2.79 -5.15 2.27
N ASN A 125 3.92 -5.73 2.65
CA ASN A 125 4.75 -6.51 1.72
C ASN A 125 3.96 -7.66 1.11
N HIS A 126 3.18 -8.41 1.91
CA HIS A 126 2.35 -9.48 1.37
C HIS A 126 1.24 -8.96 0.45
N VAL A 127 0.64 -7.79 0.72
CA VAL A 127 -0.30 -7.17 -0.23
C VAL A 127 0.39 -6.94 -1.56
N LYS A 128 1.55 -6.27 -1.55
CA LYS A 128 2.34 -6.00 -2.74
C LYS A 128 2.69 -7.29 -3.50
N ASP A 129 3.26 -8.28 -2.83
CA ASP A 129 3.63 -9.57 -3.43
C ASP A 129 2.43 -10.24 -4.12
N ARG A 130 1.25 -10.19 -3.50
CA ARG A 130 0.04 -10.82 -4.07
C ARG A 130 -0.49 -10.07 -5.28
N VAL A 131 -0.51 -8.75 -5.23
CA VAL A 131 -0.93 -7.95 -6.38
C VAL A 131 0.03 -8.11 -7.55
N GLU A 132 1.35 -8.08 -7.30
CA GLU A 132 2.36 -8.33 -8.33
C GLU A 132 2.20 -9.71 -8.97
N LEU A 133 2.02 -10.76 -8.14
CA LEU A 133 1.74 -12.10 -8.65
C LEU A 133 0.44 -12.15 -9.47
N ALA A 134 -0.60 -11.41 -9.11
CA ALA A 134 -1.85 -11.35 -9.87
C ALA A 134 -1.62 -10.73 -11.27
N MET A 135 -0.92 -9.61 -11.34
CA MET A 135 -0.61 -8.90 -12.59
C MET A 135 0.29 -9.72 -13.53
N GLU A 136 1.15 -10.58 -13.00
CA GLU A 136 2.04 -11.44 -13.80
C GLU A 136 1.31 -12.64 -14.45
N GLN A 137 0.08 -12.93 -14.05
CA GLN A 137 -0.62 -14.09 -14.59
C GLN A 137 -1.06 -13.90 -16.04
N ASN A 138 -1.07 -15.00 -16.80
CA ASN A 138 -1.56 -14.98 -18.18
C ASN A 138 -3.07 -14.72 -18.28
N ASP A 139 -3.80 -14.90 -17.18
CA ASP A 139 -5.22 -14.66 -17.04
C ASP A 139 -5.52 -13.38 -16.22
N ALA A 140 -4.55 -12.47 -16.07
CA ALA A 140 -4.81 -11.13 -15.56
C ALA A 140 -5.68 -10.34 -16.55
N SER A 141 -6.60 -9.54 -16.03
CA SER A 141 -7.36 -8.55 -16.79
C SER A 141 -6.63 -7.21 -16.79
N ASP A 142 -7.04 -6.32 -17.69
CA ASP A 142 -6.57 -4.93 -17.70
C ASP A 142 -6.87 -4.19 -16.38
N ALA A 143 -7.97 -4.55 -15.70
CA ALA A 143 -8.32 -3.94 -14.41
C ALA A 143 -7.37 -4.40 -13.29
N ILE A 144 -6.94 -5.67 -13.30
CA ILE A 144 -5.89 -6.16 -12.40
C ILE A 144 -4.56 -5.47 -12.72
N GLU A 145 -4.19 -5.32 -13.99
CA GLU A 145 -2.94 -4.65 -14.37
C GLU A 145 -2.94 -3.18 -13.92
N PHE A 146 -3.98 -2.41 -14.26
CA PHE A 146 -4.03 -0.97 -13.98
C PHE A 146 -4.20 -0.67 -12.48
N HIS A 147 -5.24 -1.20 -11.84
CA HIS A 147 -5.47 -0.92 -10.42
C HIS A 147 -4.46 -1.64 -9.53
N GLY A 148 -3.90 -2.78 -9.98
CA GLY A 148 -2.82 -3.46 -9.29
C GLY A 148 -1.54 -2.63 -9.19
N GLU A 149 -1.20 -1.89 -10.24
CA GLU A 149 -0.08 -0.92 -10.20
C GLU A 149 -0.32 0.16 -9.13
N GLN A 150 -1.52 0.73 -9.09
CA GLN A 150 -1.89 1.75 -8.10
C GLN A 150 -1.84 1.21 -6.66
N ILE A 151 -2.29 -0.03 -6.43
CA ILE A 151 -2.20 -0.68 -5.11
C ILE A 151 -0.73 -0.93 -4.74
N THR A 152 0.11 -1.36 -5.69
CA THR A 152 1.54 -1.60 -5.46
C THR A 152 2.28 -0.31 -5.10
N LEU A 153 2.01 0.79 -5.80
CA LEU A 153 2.59 2.11 -5.50
C LEU A 153 2.13 2.65 -4.12
N SER A 154 0.88 2.41 -3.76
CA SER A 154 0.36 2.68 -2.42
C SER A 154 1.08 1.84 -1.35
N ALA A 155 1.32 0.56 -1.62
CA ALA A 155 2.07 -0.32 -0.71
C ALA A 155 3.52 0.14 -0.53
N ASP A 156 4.19 0.57 -1.60
CA ASP A 156 5.56 1.09 -1.52
C ASP A 156 5.65 2.36 -0.66
N SER A 157 4.71 3.28 -0.85
CA SER A 157 4.61 4.51 -0.05
C SER A 157 4.42 4.22 1.44
N VAL A 158 3.53 3.27 1.76
CA VAL A 158 3.30 2.82 3.14
C VAL A 158 4.53 2.11 3.71
N LEU A 159 5.24 1.30 2.93
CA LEU A 159 6.45 0.61 3.37
C LEU A 159 7.58 1.60 3.69
N GLU A 160 7.76 2.63 2.87
CA GLU A 160 8.76 3.67 3.12
C GLU A 160 8.45 4.40 4.43
N ARG A 161 7.23 4.91 4.60
CA ARG A 161 6.82 5.62 5.82
C ARG A 161 6.84 4.71 7.04
N GLY A 162 6.46 3.45 6.89
CA GLY A 162 6.56 2.45 7.94
C GLY A 162 8.00 2.20 8.41
N GLN A 163 8.97 2.21 7.48
CA GLN A 163 10.40 2.11 7.83
C GLN A 163 10.91 3.37 8.54
N GLN A 164 10.48 4.56 8.09
CA GLN A 164 10.80 5.82 8.77
C GLN A 164 10.24 5.84 10.20
N LEU A 165 9.00 5.37 10.39
CA LEU A 165 8.37 5.27 11.69
C LEU A 165 9.05 4.23 12.60
N LEU A 166 9.47 3.10 12.03
CA LEU A 166 10.23 2.08 12.76
C LEU A 166 11.55 2.65 13.28
N ALA A 167 12.30 3.36 12.42
CA ALA A 167 13.55 4.01 12.79
C ALA A 167 13.35 5.07 13.89
N LEU A 168 12.29 5.88 13.78
CA LEU A 168 11.95 6.87 14.80
C LEU A 168 11.56 6.22 16.13
N ALA A 169 10.77 5.14 16.11
CA ALA A 169 10.42 4.38 17.29
C ALA A 169 11.67 3.79 17.98
N ASP A 170 12.58 3.19 17.20
CA ASP A 170 13.85 2.68 17.71
C ASP A 170 14.72 3.80 18.31
N GLN A 171 14.79 4.98 17.68
CA GLN A 171 15.50 6.14 18.23
C GLN A 171 14.93 6.54 19.60
N ILE A 172 13.61 6.64 19.71
CA ILE A 172 12.91 7.01 20.95
C ILE A 172 13.21 6.00 22.06
N ILE A 173 13.08 4.69 21.76
CA ILE A 173 13.29 3.61 22.72
C ILE A 173 14.69 3.66 23.32
N HIS A 174 15.71 3.91 22.49
CA HIS A 174 17.11 3.92 22.90
C HIS A 174 17.61 5.28 23.43
N ALA A 175 16.77 6.33 23.41
CA ALA A 175 17.14 7.62 23.97
C ALA A 175 17.50 7.49 25.47
N PRO A 176 18.39 8.33 26.02
CA PRO A 176 18.63 8.36 27.47
C PRO A 176 17.35 8.60 28.27
N ARG A 177 17.32 8.16 29.54
CA ARG A 177 16.22 8.50 30.44
C ARG A 177 16.17 10.01 30.64
N TYR A 178 14.97 10.59 30.73
CA TYR A 178 14.73 12.03 30.86
C TYR A 178 15.12 12.87 29.64
N SER A 179 15.32 12.25 28.46
CA SER A 179 15.45 13.00 27.21
C SER A 179 14.16 13.78 26.93
N ASP A 180 14.31 15.01 26.42
CA ASP A 180 13.18 15.74 25.85
C ASP A 180 12.80 15.09 24.52
N LEU A 181 11.61 14.47 24.47
CA LEU A 181 11.06 13.79 23.29
C LEU A 181 9.87 14.56 22.70
N SER A 182 9.72 15.83 23.08
CA SER A 182 8.60 16.67 22.62
C SER A 182 8.63 16.97 21.12
N GLY A 183 9.81 16.86 20.49
CA GLY A 183 9.95 16.99 19.03
C GLY A 183 9.69 15.69 18.26
N GLU A 184 9.89 14.53 18.89
CA GLU A 184 9.73 13.21 18.28
C GLU A 184 8.28 12.71 18.36
N ALA A 185 7.58 12.94 19.48
CA ALA A 185 6.23 12.43 19.66
C ALA A 185 5.22 12.92 18.59
N PRO A 186 5.22 14.20 18.16
CA PRO A 186 4.36 14.64 17.05
C PRO A 186 4.73 13.98 15.71
N LYS A 187 6.00 13.65 15.48
CA LYS A 187 6.43 12.97 14.25
C LYS A 187 5.92 11.53 14.17
N LEU A 188 5.76 10.86 15.31
CA LEU A 188 5.09 9.55 15.37
C LEU A 188 3.65 9.66 14.84
N VAL A 189 2.93 10.71 15.26
CA VAL A 189 1.53 10.94 14.84
C VAL A 189 1.48 11.23 13.36
N LEU A 190 2.30 12.17 12.87
CA LEU A 190 2.36 12.54 11.46
C LEU A 190 2.60 11.32 10.56
N LEU A 191 3.64 10.53 10.85
CA LEU A 191 3.93 9.33 10.05
C LEU A 191 2.81 8.28 10.11
N ALA A 192 2.15 8.12 11.26
CA ALA A 192 1.03 7.20 11.40
C ALA A 192 -0.21 7.66 10.61
N GLU A 193 -0.49 8.96 10.59
CA GLU A 193 -1.56 9.56 9.77
C GLU A 193 -1.27 9.40 8.27
N GLN A 194 -0.03 9.63 7.85
CA GLN A 194 0.38 9.47 6.46
C GLN A 194 0.36 8.01 5.98
N ILE A 195 0.67 7.05 6.86
CA ILE A 195 0.50 5.62 6.56
C ILE A 195 -0.97 5.29 6.29
N LEU A 196 -1.90 5.86 7.04
CA LEU A 196 -3.32 5.61 6.86
C LEU A 196 -3.86 6.30 5.61
N SER A 197 -3.62 7.60 5.48
CA SER A 197 -4.36 8.48 4.57
C SER A 197 -3.54 9.01 3.38
N GLY A 198 -2.23 8.84 3.41
CA GLY A 198 -1.29 9.45 2.46
C GLY A 198 -0.87 10.87 2.84
N GLU A 199 -0.13 11.52 1.95
CA GLU A 199 0.30 12.91 2.06
C GLU A 199 0.28 13.54 0.67
N ASP A 200 -0.42 14.66 0.51
CA ASP A 200 -0.32 15.52 -0.67
C ASP A 200 1.07 16.19 -0.65
N LEU A 201 2.02 15.61 -1.39
CA LEU A 201 3.41 16.03 -1.39
C LEU A 201 3.65 17.18 -2.37
N ASN A 202 2.85 17.26 -3.43
CA ASN A 202 2.99 18.27 -4.48
C ASN A 202 2.16 19.55 -4.20
N GLY A 203 1.23 19.50 -3.24
CA GLY A 203 0.39 20.60 -2.79
C GLY A 203 -0.76 20.97 -3.74
N ASP A 204 -1.21 20.04 -4.58
CA ASP A 204 -2.28 20.26 -5.55
C ASP A 204 -3.69 20.09 -4.95
N GLY A 205 -3.78 19.60 -3.71
CA GLY A 205 -5.02 19.40 -2.96
C GLY A 205 -5.58 17.99 -3.07
N GLU A 206 -4.92 17.08 -3.79
CA GLU A 206 -5.30 15.68 -3.95
C GLU A 206 -4.17 14.76 -3.48
N ILE A 207 -4.52 13.51 -3.17
CA ILE A 207 -3.53 12.45 -2.88
C ILE A 207 -3.61 11.49 -4.05
N SER A 208 -2.67 11.64 -4.98
CA SER A 208 -2.59 10.81 -6.17
C SER A 208 -1.97 9.44 -5.85
N TRP A 209 -1.93 8.55 -6.84
CA TRP A 209 -1.17 7.30 -6.74
C TRP A 209 0.30 7.47 -7.18
N GLU A 210 0.67 8.68 -7.61
CA GLU A 210 2.02 9.04 -8.05
C GLU A 210 2.83 9.61 -6.88
N ASP A 211 4.12 9.91 -7.13
CA ASP A 211 4.98 10.72 -6.28
C ASP A 211 5.09 10.32 -4.78
N ASN A 212 4.78 9.08 -4.42
CA ASN A 212 4.87 8.57 -3.04
C ASN A 212 3.84 9.19 -2.06
N GLU A 213 2.76 9.73 -2.61
CA GLU A 213 1.64 10.32 -1.88
C GLU A 213 0.69 9.30 -1.21
N PRO A 214 0.34 8.15 -1.82
CA PRO A 214 -0.77 7.34 -1.35
C PRO A 214 -0.50 6.63 0.00
N GLY A 215 -1.56 6.45 0.78
CA GLY A 215 -1.60 5.61 1.99
C GLY A 215 -2.49 4.38 1.82
N LEU A 216 -2.83 3.73 2.93
CA LEU A 216 -3.70 2.55 2.95
C LEU A 216 -5.14 2.86 2.48
N ASP A 217 -5.64 4.08 2.70
CA ASP A 217 -6.95 4.53 2.21
C ASP A 217 -7.01 4.46 0.67
N GLN A 218 -5.96 4.92 -0.02
CA GLN A 218 -5.87 4.85 -1.48
C GLN A 218 -5.75 3.41 -1.96
N ALA A 219 -4.91 2.57 -1.32
CA ALA A 219 -4.84 1.15 -1.64
C ALA A 219 -6.20 0.44 -1.55
N MET A 220 -6.99 0.76 -0.51
CA MET A 220 -8.34 0.20 -0.34
C MET A 220 -9.30 0.70 -1.42
N LYS A 221 -9.26 1.99 -1.76
CA LYS A 221 -10.05 2.59 -2.85
C LYS A 221 -9.76 1.89 -4.18
N TYR A 222 -8.49 1.67 -4.53
CA TYR A 222 -8.11 1.02 -5.78
C TYR A 222 -8.49 -0.47 -5.82
N LEU A 223 -8.42 -1.16 -4.68
CA LEU A 223 -8.92 -2.54 -4.58
C LEU A 223 -10.44 -2.61 -4.81
N ASP A 224 -11.20 -1.65 -4.28
CA ASP A 224 -12.64 -1.59 -4.52
C ASP A 224 -12.98 -1.31 -5.99
N TYR A 225 -12.24 -0.41 -6.65
CA TYR A 225 -12.37 -0.17 -8.10
C TYR A 225 -12.05 -1.41 -8.94
N LEU A 226 -10.92 -2.07 -8.64
CA LEU A 226 -10.55 -3.34 -9.27
C LEU A 226 -11.70 -4.35 -9.16
N LYS A 227 -12.22 -4.57 -7.95
CA LYS A 227 -13.30 -5.53 -7.71
C LYS A 227 -14.62 -5.13 -8.35
N GLU A 228 -14.88 -3.84 -8.50
CA GLU A 228 -16.06 -3.35 -9.23
C GLU A 228 -15.96 -3.67 -10.71
N LYS A 229 -14.79 -3.44 -11.32
CA LYS A 229 -14.54 -3.78 -12.72
C LYS A 229 -14.60 -5.29 -12.97
N GLU A 230 -13.97 -6.11 -12.12
CA GLU A 230 -14.06 -7.57 -12.24
C GLU A 230 -15.49 -8.10 -12.14
N ARG A 231 -16.33 -7.50 -11.30
CA ARG A 231 -17.76 -7.86 -11.23
C ARG A 231 -18.56 -7.40 -12.44
N ALA A 232 -18.12 -6.37 -13.15
CA ALA A 232 -18.76 -5.89 -14.36
C ALA A 232 -18.49 -6.84 -15.55
N TYR A 233 -17.28 -7.41 -15.65
CA TYR A 233 -16.95 -8.40 -16.68
C TYR A 233 -17.73 -9.73 -16.56
N GLY A 234 -18.22 -10.05 -15.36
CA GLY A 234 -18.97 -11.27 -15.09
C GLY A 234 -20.48 -11.19 -15.31
N GLN A 235 -21.01 -10.04 -15.76
CA GLN A 235 -22.45 -9.78 -15.97
C GLN A 235 -22.82 -9.78 -17.45
#